data_AF-A0A2B5WW94-F1
#
_entry.id   AF-A0A2B5WW94-F1
#
_cell.length_a   1.000
_cell.length_b   1.000
_cell.length_c   1.000
_cell.angle_alpha   90.00
_cell.angle_beta   90.00
_cell.angle_gamma   90.00
#
_symmetry.space_group_name_H-M   'P 1'
#
loop_
_entity.id
_entity.type
_entity.pdbx_description
1 polymer ?
#
loop_
_entity_poly.entity_id
_entity_poly.type
_entity_poly.pdbx_seq_one_letter_code
_entity_poly.pdbx_strand_id
1 'polypeptide(L)' 'MKSLKAFYNEVVATHLSLKSILIPIGDGMTVSKVKK' A
#
# COMPACT_ATOMS: atom_id res chain seq x y z
N MET A 1 -11.27 11.04 11.42
CA MET A 1 -9.94 11.29 10.84
C MET A 1 -9.33 9.93 10.50
N LYS A 2 -8.99 9.65 9.23
CA LYS A 2 -8.34 8.38 8.88
C LYS A 2 -6.90 8.38 9.41
N SER A 3 -6.40 7.21 9.84
CA SER A 3 -4.99 7.08 10.20
C SER A 3 -4.11 7.24 8.96
N LEU A 4 -2.88 7.72 9.15
CA LEU A 4 -1.91 7.91 8.06
C LEU A 4 -1.68 6.60 7.28
N LYS A 5 -1.67 5.47 7.99
CA LYS A 5 -1.56 4.14 7.42
C LYS A 5 -2.72 3.79 6.48
N ALA A 6 -3.96 4.08 6.89
CA ALA A 6 -5.14 3.80 6.08
C ALA A 6 -5.17 4.66 4.81
N PHE A 7 -4.81 5.94 4.93
CA PHE A 7 -4.70 6.83 3.78
C PHE A 7 -3.65 6.33 2.78
N TYR A 8 -2.45 5.99 3.26
CA TYR A 8 -1.38 5.52 2.38
C TYR A 8 -1.75 4.22 1.66
N ASN A 9 -2.38 3.27 2.38
CA ASN A 9 -2.84 2.02 1.78
C ASN A 9 -3.87 2.24 0.66
N GLU A 10 -4.79 3.20 0.79
CA GLU A 10 -5.74 3.55 -0.27
C GLU A 10 -5.04 4.16 -1.49
N VAL A 11 -4.06 5.03 -1.26
CA VAL A 11 -3.28 5.66 -2.34
C VAL A 11 -2.49 4.61 -3.12
N VAL A 12 -1.74 3.74 -2.45
CA VAL A 12 -0.90 2.74 -3.14
C VAL A 12 -1.72 1.62 -3.77
N ALA A 13 -2.90 1.28 -3.23
CA ALA A 13 -3.81 0.31 -3.83
C ALA A 13 -4.41 0.78 -5.16
N THR A 14 -4.58 2.10 -5.33
CA THR A 14 -5.17 2.71 -6.54
C THR A 14 -4.14 3.26 -7.52
N HIS A 15 -2.85 3.25 -7.15
CA HIS A 15 -1.80 3.89 -7.95
C HIS A 15 -1.52 3.11 -9.25
N LEU A 16 -1.79 3.74 -10.41
CA LEU A 16 -1.73 3.09 -11.73
C LEU A 16 -0.37 2.47 -12.05
N SER A 17 0.72 3.13 -11.67
CA SER A 17 2.08 2.65 -11.91
C SER A 17 2.61 1.66 -10.87
N LEU A 18 1.86 1.37 -9.80
CA LEU A 18 2.30 0.45 -8.76
C LEU A 18 1.52 -0.86 -8.83
N LYS A 19 2.22 -1.96 -8.56
CA LYS A 19 1.63 -3.22 -8.15
C LYS A 19 1.98 -3.43 -6.68
N SER A 20 0.98 -3.31 -5.81
CA SER A 20 1.16 -3.37 -4.36
C SER A 20 0.52 -4.62 -3.78
N ILE A 21 1.17 -5.18 -2.76
CA ILE A 21 0.65 -6.30 -1.97
C ILE A 21 0.74 -5.94 -0.48
N LEU A 22 -0.30 -6.33 0.26
CA LEU A 22 -0.31 -6.24 1.71
C LEU A 22 0.12 -7.59 2.28
N ILE A 23 1.13 -7.57 3.14
CA ILE A 23 1.68 -8.74 3.80
C ILE A 23 1.36 -8.62 5.30
N PRO A 24 0.56 -9.55 5.89
CA PRO A 24 0.13 -9.47 7.28
C PRO A 24 1.21 -9.98 8.26
N ILE A 25 2.38 -9.34 8.24
CA ILE A 25 3.49 -9.61 9.17
C ILE A 25 3.66 -8.40 10.09
N GLY A 26 3.77 -8.63 11.41
CA GLY A 26 3.85 -7.58 12.42
C GLY A 26 2.63 -6.65 12.36
N ASP A 27 2.87 -5.34 12.38
CA ASP A 27 1.81 -4.33 12.21
C ASP A 27 1.27 -4.23 10.77
N GLY A 28 1.70 -5.12 9.87
CA GLY A 28 1.35 -5.17 8.45
C GLY A 28 2.34 -4.37 7.60
N MET A 29 2.85 -5.01 6.55
CA MET A 29 3.83 -4.43 5.63
C MET A 29 3.23 -4.34 4.23
N THR A 30 3.28 -3.15 3.62
CA THR A 30 2.88 -2.96 2.22
C THR A 30 4.12 -2.95 1.34
N VAL A 31 4.18 -3.86 0.37
CA VAL A 31 5.28 -3.92 -0.61
C VAL A 31 4.74 -3.49 -1.97
N SER A 32 5.38 -2.49 -2.58
CA SER A 32 4.97 -1.93 -3.87
C SER A 32 6.09 -2.08 -4.89
N LYS A 33 5.76 -2.54 -6.10
CA LYS A 33 6.67 -2.60 -7.24
C LYS A 33 6.20 -1.64 -8.33
N VAL A 34 7.11 -0.84 -8.86
CA VAL A 34 6.84 0.01 -10.03
C VAL A 34 6.67 -0.88 -11.27
N LYS A 35 5.56 -0.68 -11.99
CA LYS A 35 5.31 -1.29 -13.30
C LYS A 35 6.23 -0.61 -14.32
N LYS A 36 6.91 -1.40 -15.16
CA LYS A 36 7.63 -0.89 -16.33
C LYS A 36 6.64 -0.42 -17.39
#